data_AF-A0A3P8KU85-F1
#
_entry.id   AF-A0A3P8KU85-F1
#
_cell.length_a   1.000
_cell.length_b   1.000
_cell.length_c   1.000
_cell.angle_alpha   90.00
_cell.angle_beta   90.00
_cell.angle_gamma   90.00
#
_symmetry.space_group_name_H-M   'P 1'
#
loop_
_entity.id
_entity.type
_entity.pdbx_description
1 polymer ?
#
loop_
_entity_poly.entity_id
_entity_poly.type
_entity_poly.pdbx_seq_one_letter_code
_entity_poly.pdbx_strand_id
1 'polypeptide(L)'
;MAAAEALRVGCRILAITGFSPNALQQQASQCLYTIAEEQATRSAAISSTSAQMMLTDLLFMALVQQDLEHAPDRIRHSEALVKKLV
;
A
#
# COMPACT_ATOMS: atom_id res chain seq x y z
N MET A 1 10.70 -12.54 8.53
CA MET A 1 9.66 -11.79 7.78
C MET A 1 10.34 -10.74 6.92
N ALA A 2 9.81 -10.43 5.73
CA ALA A 2 10.42 -9.43 4.84
C ALA A 2 10.59 -8.06 5.51
N ALA A 3 9.60 -7.62 6.30
CA ALA A 3 9.68 -6.37 7.07
C ALA A 3 10.82 -6.39 8.09
N ALA A 4 10.99 -7.46 8.87
CA ALA A 4 12.09 -7.60 9.82
C ALA A 4 13.47 -7.48 9.14
N GLU A 5 13.62 -8.10 7.97
CA GLU A 5 14.87 -8.07 7.22
C GLU A 5 15.15 -6.69 6.62
N ALA A 6 14.11 -6.03 6.09
CA ALA A 6 14.19 -4.65 5.63
C ALA A 6 14.60 -3.70 6.78
N LEU A 7 14.03 -3.89 7.97
CA LEU A 7 14.40 -3.12 9.17
C LEU A 7 15.87 -3.36 9.54
N ARG A 8 16.32 -4.62 9.51
CA ARG A 8 17.69 -5.01 9.83
C ARG A 8 18.72 -4.32 8.94
N VAL A 9 18.40 -4.10 7.66
CA VAL A 9 19.28 -3.39 6.71
C VAL A 9 19.06 -1.87 6.68
N GLY A 10 18.25 -1.34 7.60
CA GLY A 10 18.05 0.10 7.78
C GLY A 10 16.98 0.74 6.88
N CYS A 11 16.13 -0.04 6.22
CA CYS A 11 15.03 0.50 5.43
C CYS A 11 13.94 1.10 6.32
N ARG A 12 13.30 2.18 5.83
CA ARG A 12 12.04 2.66 6.41
C ARG A 12 10.90 1.79 5.91
N ILE A 13 10.02 1.41 6.82
CA ILE A 13 8.90 0.51 6.53
C ILE A 13 7.59 1.30 6.68
N LEU A 14 6.83 1.36 5.60
CA LEU A 14 5.42 1.78 5.61
C LEU A 14 4.56 0.52 5.58
N ALA A 15 3.80 0.28 6.65
CA ALA A 15 2.88 -0.85 6.73
C ALA A 15 1.44 -0.42 6.47
N ILE A 16 0.70 -1.20 5.68
CA ILE A 16 -0.76 -1.13 5.58
C ILE A 16 -1.30 -2.35 6.35
N THR A 17 -1.99 -2.13 7.47
CA THR A 17 -2.36 -3.21 8.39
C THR A 17 -3.62 -2.88 9.20
N GLY A 18 -4.15 -3.85 9.93
CA GLY A 18 -5.31 -3.63 10.81
C GLY A 18 -4.94 -2.81 12.05
N PHE A 19 -5.92 -2.13 12.64
CA PHE A 19 -5.76 -1.36 13.88
C PHE A 19 -5.83 -2.27 15.13
N SER A 20 -4.96 -3.27 15.19
CA SER A 20 -4.82 -4.16 16.34
C SER A 20 -3.35 -4.58 16.46
N PRO A 21 -2.82 -4.75 17.69
CA PRO A 21 -1.41 -5.07 17.87
C PRO A 21 -0.99 -6.29 17.05
N ASN A 22 0.03 -6.09 16.20
CA ASN A 22 0.55 -7.17 15.36
C ASN A 22 2.05 -6.97 15.09
N ALA A 23 2.72 -8.05 14.67
CA ALA A 23 4.17 -8.06 14.45
C ALA A 23 4.63 -7.09 13.35
N LEU A 24 3.79 -6.85 12.32
CA LEU A 24 4.12 -5.93 11.24
C LEU A 24 4.13 -4.48 11.74
N GLN A 25 3.14 -4.09 12.55
CA GLN A 25 3.06 -2.76 13.16
C GLN A 25 4.31 -2.46 14.01
N GLN A 26 4.79 -3.43 14.81
CA GLN A 26 5.97 -3.24 15.66
C GLN A 26 7.27 -3.03 14.87
N GLN A 27 7.32 -3.52 13.63
CA GLN A 27 8.49 -3.41 12.75
C GLN A 27 8.41 -2.19 11.83
N ALA A 28 7.25 -1.53 11.73
CA ALA A 28 7.02 -0.46 10.78
C ALA A 28 7.53 0.89 11.32
N SER A 29 8.13 1.69 10.43
CA SER A 29 8.46 3.08 10.73
C SER A 29 7.22 3.98 10.72
N GLN A 30 6.22 3.62 9.92
CA GLN A 30 4.92 4.29 9.80
C GLN A 30 3.84 3.24 9.48
N CYS A 31 2.63 3.44 10.00
CA CYS A 31 1.49 2.58 9.72
C CYS A 31 0.32 3.38 9.14
N LEU A 32 -0.30 2.84 8.09
CA LEU A 32 -1.62 3.22 7.62
C LEU A 32 -2.59 2.11 8.00
N TYR A 33 -3.59 2.46 8.79
CA TYR A 33 -4.53 1.47 9.30
C TYR A 33 -5.73 1.33 8.39
N THR A 34 -6.16 0.09 8.17
CA THR A 34 -7.40 -0.22 7.45
C THR A 34 -8.39 -0.81 8.43
N ILE A 35 -9.67 -0.49 8.21
CA ILE A 35 -10.76 -1.14 8.92
C ILE A 35 -11.05 -2.44 8.18
N ALA A 36 -10.85 -3.54 8.86
CA ALA A 36 -11.30 -4.85 8.45
C ALA A 36 -12.06 -5.42 9.64
N GLU A 37 -13.38 -5.48 9.56
CA GLU A 37 -14.12 -6.31 10.50
C GLU A 37 -13.70 -7.75 10.25
N GLU A 38 -12.95 -8.34 11.18
CA GLU A 38 -12.62 -9.76 11.15
C GLU A 38 -13.85 -10.57 11.64
N GLN A 39 -15.01 -10.39 11.00
CA GLN A 39 -16.11 -11.33 11.18
C GLN A 39 -15.82 -12.57 10.34
N ALA A 40 -16.06 -13.76 10.89
CA ALA A 40 -15.70 -15.07 10.35
C ALA A 40 -16.36 -15.48 9.01
N THR A 41 -16.87 -14.50 8.24
CA THR A 41 -17.50 -14.70 6.93
C THR A 41 -16.59 -14.17 5.82
N ARG A 42 -16.59 -14.82 4.64
CA ARG A 42 -15.77 -14.41 3.48
C ARG A 42 -15.92 -12.93 3.09
N SER A 43 -17.04 -12.29 3.42
CA SER A 43 -17.32 -10.88 3.12
C SER A 43 -16.37 -9.90 3.84
N ALA A 44 -15.86 -10.27 5.01
CA ALA A 44 -14.87 -9.49 5.76
C ALA A 44 -13.56 -9.29 4.98
N ALA A 45 -13.07 -10.36 4.34
CA ALA A 45 -11.84 -10.31 3.56
C ALA A 45 -11.96 -9.41 2.32
N ILE A 46 -13.15 -9.38 1.70
CA ILE A 46 -13.44 -8.50 0.57
C ILE A 46 -13.42 -7.04 1.03
N SER A 47 -14.11 -6.72 2.14
CA SER A 47 -14.12 -5.36 2.69
C SER A 47 -12.71 -4.88 3.07
N SER A 48 -11.91 -5.74 3.72
CA SER A 48 -10.51 -5.45 4.06
C SER A 48 -9.66 -5.16 2.82
N THR A 49 -9.78 -5.98 1.79
CA THR A 49 -9.03 -5.82 0.54
C THR A 49 -9.42 -4.51 -0.15
N SER A 50 -10.71 -4.18 -0.20
CA SER A 50 -11.19 -2.90 -0.76
C SER A 50 -10.66 -1.70 0.03
N ALA A 51 -10.62 -1.77 1.36
CA ALA A 51 -10.05 -0.70 2.19
C ALA A 51 -8.54 -0.52 1.95
N GLN A 52 -7.81 -1.62 1.78
CA GLN A 52 -6.39 -1.59 1.44
C GLN A 52 -6.15 -0.97 0.05
N MET A 53 -6.94 -1.36 -0.96
CA MET A 53 -6.86 -0.79 -2.31
C MET A 53 -7.18 0.72 -2.30
N MET A 54 -8.19 1.14 -1.53
CA MET A 54 -8.51 2.55 -1.37
C MET A 54 -7.34 3.35 -0.80
N LEU A 55 -6.61 2.82 0.20
CA LEU A 55 -5.43 3.49 0.73
C LEU A 55 -4.32 3.61 -0.33
N THR A 56 -4.13 2.60 -1.17
CA THR A 56 -3.14 2.69 -2.26
C THR A 56 -3.54 3.72 -3.32
N ASP A 57 -4.84 3.83 -3.64
CA ASP A 57 -5.35 4.84 -4.57
C ASP A 57 -5.15 6.25 -4.01
N LEU A 58 -5.44 6.47 -2.72
CA LEU A 58 -5.22 7.76 -2.06
C LEU A 58 -3.74 8.15 -2.02
N LEU A 59 -2.85 7.19 -1.74
CA LEU A 59 -1.40 7.42 -1.81
C LEU A 59 -0.96 7.80 -3.22
N PHE A 60 -1.46 7.10 -4.24
CA PHE A 60 -1.17 7.40 -5.64
C PHE A 60 -1.65 8.80 -6.01
N MET A 61 -2.89 9.17 -5.65
CA MET A 61 -3.43 10.50 -5.92
C MET A 61 -2.63 11.59 -5.20
N ALA A 62 -2.17 11.35 -3.97
CA ALA A 62 -1.30 12.29 -3.26
C ALA A 62 0.05 12.50 -3.98
N LEU A 63 0.65 11.43 -4.51
CA LEU A 63 1.88 11.53 -5.31
C LEU A 63 1.66 12.30 -6.62
N VAL A 64 0.53 12.09 -7.29
CA VAL A 64 0.16 12.86 -8.50
C VAL A 64 -0.02 14.34 -8.16
N GLN A 65 -0.71 14.65 -7.05
CA GLN A 65 -0.94 16.03 -6.63
C GLN A 65 0.35 16.76 -6.22
N GLN A 66 1.37 16.05 -5.74
CA GLN A 66 2.67 16.61 -5.41
C GLN A 66 3.51 16.99 -6.64
N ASP A 67 3.25 16.36 -7.80
CA ASP A 67 4.03 16.53 -9.03
C ASP A 67 3.12 16.49 -10.27
N LEU A 68 2.22 17.48 -10.36
CA LEU A 68 1.22 17.55 -11.44
C LEU A 68 1.85 17.69 -12.83
N GLU A 69 3.05 18.24 -12.92
CA GLU A 69 3.77 18.45 -14.18
C GLU A 69 4.27 17.13 -14.76
N HIS A 70 4.95 16.29 -13.96
CA HIS A 70 5.59 15.08 -14.47
C HIS A 70 4.75 13.80 -14.27
N ALA A 71 3.75 13.81 -13.40
CA ALA A 71 2.91 12.64 -13.16
C ALA A 71 2.28 12.04 -14.44
N PRO A 72 1.73 12.84 -15.39
CA PRO A 72 1.16 12.30 -16.63
C PRO A 72 2.18 11.51 -17.47
N ASP A 73 3.41 11.99 -17.56
CA ASP A 73 4.47 11.34 -18.33
C ASP A 73 4.90 10.02 -17.68
N ARG A 74 5.01 9.97 -16.35
CA ARG A 74 5.31 8.73 -15.61
C ARG A 74 4.23 7.67 -15.83
N ILE A 75 2.95 8.07 -15.84
CA ILE A 75 1.81 7.18 -16.10
C ILE A 75 1.87 6.63 -17.53
N ARG A 76 2.06 7.50 -18.53
CA ARG A 76 2.20 7.09 -19.94
C ARG A 76 3.41 6.18 -20.16
N HIS A 77 4.52 6.44 -19.46
CA HIS A 77 5.71 5.61 -19.53
C HIS A 77 5.44 4.18 -19.03
N SER A 78 4.73 4.04 -17.91
CA SER A 78 4.29 2.74 -17.39
C SER A 78 3.40 2.00 -18.41
N GLU A 79 2.41 2.69 -18.99
CA GLU A 79 1.52 2.12 -20.01
C GLU A 79 2.31 1.60 -21.23
N ALA A 80 3.28 2.38 -21.71
CA ALA A 80 4.11 2.01 -22.85
C ALA A 80 4.99 0.78 -22.58
N LEU A 81 5.44 0.56 -21.34
CA LEU A 81 6.18 -0.63 -20.96
C LEU A 81 5.29 -1.88 -20.96
N VAL A 82 4.07 -1.78 -20.45
CA VAL A 82 3.12 -2.91 -20.45
C VAL A 82 2.78 -3.34 -21.88
N LYS A 83 2.56 -2.39 -22.80
CA LYS A 83 2.29 -2.68 -24.22
C LYS A 83 3.39 -3.46 -24.93
N LYS A 84 4.63 -3.48 -24.40
CA LYS A 84 5.73 -4.28 -24.98
C LYS A 84 5.71 -5.75 -24.53
N LEU A 85 4.91 -6.08 -23.52
CA LEU A 85 4.78 -7.43 -22.98
C LEU A 85 3.64 -8.23 -23.62
N VAL A 86 2.78 -7.56 -24.39
CA VAL A 86 1.58 -8.12 -25.03
C VAL A 86 1.75 -8.21 -26.54
#